data_AF-M3CZL8-F1
#
_entry.id   AF-M3CZL8-F1
#
_cell.length_a   1.000
_cell.length_b   1.000
_cell.length_c   1.000
_cell.angle_alpha   90.00
_cell.angle_beta   90.00
_cell.angle_gamma   90.00
#
_symmetry.space_group_name_H-M   'P 1'
#
loop_
_entity.id
_entity.type
_entity.pdbx_description
1 polymer ?
#
loop_
_entity_poly.entity_id
_entity_poly.type
_entity_poly.pdbx_seq_one_letter_code
_entity_poly.pdbx_strand_id
1 'polypeptide(L)' 'LSFIDTFGLYRNVYRTLIGMYYIPAAINTRKRTRRTNCFVLTLSLYRSNFPNIVKALGLLIALDRGIEV' A
#
# COMPACT_ATOMS: atom_id res chain seq x y z
N LEU A 1 10.13 1.40 -8.96
CA LEU A 1 9.13 0.32 -9.08
C LEU A 1 9.01 -0.34 -7.70
N SER A 2 8.04 0.08 -6.89
CA SER A 2 7.76 -0.50 -5.57
C SER A 2 7.20 -1.90 -5.76
N PHE A 3 7.54 -2.84 -4.87
CA PHE A 3 6.94 -4.18 -4.91
C PHE A 3 5.56 -4.07 -4.26
N ILE A 4 4.50 -4.24 -5.06
CA ILE A 4 3.11 -4.21 -4.63
C ILE A 4 2.54 -5.60 -4.88
N ASP A 5 2.33 -6.36 -3.82
CA ASP A 5 1.64 -7.65 -3.91
C ASP A 5 0.20 -7.47 -3.40
N THR A 6 -0.76 -7.69 -4.29
CA THR A 6 -2.19 -7.47 -3.99
C THR A 6 -2.80 -8.76 -3.50
N PHE A 7 -3.44 -8.74 -2.34
CA PHE A 7 -4.18 -9.87 -1.81
C PHE A 7 -5.65 -9.52 -1.61
N GLY A 8 -6.53 -10.44 -2.03
CA GLY A 8 -7.97 -10.27 -1.87
C GLY A 8 -8.36 -10.39 -0.39
N LEU A 9 -8.84 -9.30 0.20
CA LEU A 9 -9.39 -9.28 1.55
C LEU A 9 -10.91 -9.46 1.43
N TYR A 10 -11.37 -10.71 1.28
CA TYR A 10 -12.80 -11.01 1.29
C TYR A 10 -13.35 -10.87 2.71
N ARG A 11 -14.12 -9.81 2.98
CA ARG A 11 -14.95 -9.75 4.19
C ARG A 11 -16.38 -9.39 3.85
N ASN A 12 -17.20 -10.44 3.82
CA ASN A 12 -18.63 -10.48 3.53
C ASN A 12 -19.05 -10.06 2.12
N VAL A 13 -19.95 -10.86 1.56
CA VAL A 13 -20.53 -10.89 0.20
C VAL A 13 -20.97 -9.53 -0.39
N TYR A 14 -20.98 -8.45 0.40
CA TYR A 14 -21.53 -7.16 0.04
C TYR A 14 -20.51 -6.03 -0.17
N ARG A 15 -19.24 -6.16 0.23
CA ARG A 15 -18.27 -5.04 0.14
C ARG A 15 -16.85 -5.51 -0.19
N THR A 16 -16.35 -5.09 -1.36
CA THR A 16 -14.98 -5.38 -1.80
C THR A 16 -13.97 -4.53 -1.02
N LEU A 17 -13.07 -5.20 -0.32
CA LEU A 17 -11.86 -4.65 0.29
C LEU A 17 -10.66 -5.23 -0.47
N ILE A 18 -9.74 -4.36 -0.89
CA ILE A 18 -8.48 -4.78 -1.51
C ILE A 18 -7.36 -4.59 -0.48
N GLY A 19 -6.64 -5.66 -0.16
CA GLY A 19 -5.40 -5.59 0.61
C GLY A 19 -4.21 -5.55 -0.35
N MET A 20 -3.17 -4.80 -0.02
CA MET A 20 -1.90 -4.88 -0.72
C MET A 20 -0.73 -4.71 0.24
N TYR A 21 0.31 -5.50 0.05
CA TYR A 21 1.59 -5.33 0.70
C TYR A 21 2.40 -4.28 -0.05
N TYR A 22 2.82 -3.25 0.66
CA TYR A 22 3.60 -2.14 0.13
C TYR A 22 4.98 -2.11 0.76
N ILE A 23 6.00 -2.16 -0.09
CA ILE A 23 7.41 -2.04 0.30
C ILE A 23 7.99 -0.83 -0.43
N PRO A 24 8.43 0.22 0.30
CA PRO A 24 9.02 1.41 -0.31
C PRO A 24 10.26 1.07 -1.13
N ALA A 25 10.39 1.68 -2.30
CA ALA A 25 11.49 1.44 -3.23
C ALA A 25 12.85 1.87 -2.65
N ALA A 26 12.88 2.92 -1.84
CA ALA A 26 14.10 3.41 -1.20
C ALA A 26 14.77 2.42 -0.22
N ILE A 27 14.04 1.40 0.23
CA ILE A 27 14.61 0.41 1.15
C ILE A 27 15.53 -0.54 0.38
N ASN A 28 16.77 -0.70 0.86
CA ASN A 28 17.76 -1.63 0.30
C ASN A 28 17.24 -3.08 0.33
N THR A 29 17.59 -3.90 -0.67
CA THR A 29 17.11 -5.29 -0.84
C THR A 29 17.27 -6.14 0.42
N ARG A 30 18.38 -6.02 1.15
CA ARG A 30 18.60 -6.74 2.43
C ARG A 30 17.63 -6.33 3.54
N LYS A 31 17.12 -5.10 3.49
CA LYS A 31 16.11 -4.58 4.44
C LYS A 31 14.68 -4.85 3.95
N ARG A 32 14.43 -5.06 2.65
CA ARG A 32 13.09 -5.37 2.11
C ARG A 32 12.53 -6.71 2.60
N THR A 33 13.40 -7.68 2.88
CA THR A 33 12.98 -9.00 3.41
C THR A 33 12.46 -8.93 4.85
N ARG A 34 12.71 -7.83 5.58
CA ARG A 34 12.21 -7.68 6.96
C ARG A 34 10.72 -7.31 6.92
N ARG A 35 9.88 -8.12 7.59
CA ARG A 35 8.44 -7.86 7.72
C ARG A 35 8.12 -6.49 8.31
N THR A 36 8.99 -5.92 9.15
CA THR A 36 8.83 -4.56 9.70
C THR A 36 8.80 -3.46 8.66
N ASN A 37 9.34 -3.72 7.45
CA ASN A 37 9.40 -2.75 6.36
C ASN A 37 8.31 -2.98 5.31
N CYS A 38 7.39 -3.91 5.58
CA CYS A 38 6.25 -4.21 4.72
C CYS A 38 4.99 -3.62 5.36
N PHE A 39 4.39 -2.66 4.67
CA PHE A 39 3.17 -2.00 5.11
C PHE A 39 1.95 -2.69 4.49
N VAL A 40 0.90 -2.89 5.27
CA VAL A 40 -0.37 -3.39 4.75
C VAL A 40 -1.26 -2.19 4.41
N LEU A 41 -1.59 -2.01 3.14
CA LEU A 41 -2.56 -1.04 2.66
C LEU A 41 -3.89 -1.76 2.43
N THR A 42 -4.94 -1.28 3.07
CA THR A 42 -6.30 -1.79 2.88
C THR A 42 -7.17 -0.71 2.24
N LEU A 43 -7.63 -0.96 1.02
CA LEU A 43 -8.43 -0.03 0.23
C LEU A 43 -9.90 -0.47 0.25
N SER A 44 -10.76 0.42 0.73
CA SER A 44 -12.21 0.23 0.76
C SER A 44 -12.87 0.86 -0.47
N LEU A 45 -12.71 0.24 -1.64
CA LEU A 45 -13.19 0.78 -2.93
C LEU A 45 -14.71 1.07 -2.94
N TYR A 46 -15.48 0.40 -2.09
CA TYR A 46 -16.93 0.58 -2.02
C TYR A 46 -17.37 1.91 -1.39
N ARG A 47 -16.65 2.41 -0.38
CA ARG A 47 -17.09 3.59 0.42
C ARG A 47 -16.36 4.88 0.04
N SER A 48 -15.25 4.77 -0.71
CA SER A 48 -14.36 5.89 -0.95
C SER A 48 -14.33 6.26 -2.43
N ASN A 49 -14.37 7.57 -2.70
CA ASN A 49 -14.29 8.08 -4.06
C ASN A 49 -12.87 7.81 -4.62
N PHE A 50 -12.78 7.10 -5.73
CA PHE A 50 -11.51 6.65 -6.31
C PHE A 50 -10.45 7.78 -6.46
N PRO A 51 -10.77 9.00 -6.91
CA PRO A 51 -9.83 10.11 -6.99
C PRO A 51 -9.24 10.52 -5.63
N ASN A 52 -10.03 10.43 -4.56
CA ASN A 52 -9.54 10.72 -3.22
C ASN A 52 -8.56 9.66 -2.72
N ILE A 53 -8.79 8.39 -3.11
CA ILE A 53 -7.86 7.29 -2.82
C ILE A 53 -6.53 7.53 -3.55
N VAL A 54 -6.57 7.88 -4.84
CA VAL A 54 -5.37 8.19 -5.63
C VAL A 54 -4.61 9.38 -5.02
N LYS A 55 -5.31 10.43 -4.61
CA LYS A 55 -4.71 11.59 -3.94
C LYS A 55 -4.06 11.20 -2.61
N ALA A 56 -4.69 10.35 -1.81
CA ALA A 56 -4.13 9.85 -0.57
C ALA A 56 -2.89 8.96 -0.80
N LEU A 57 -2.91 8.09 -1.81
CA LEU A 57 -1.77 7.28 -2.22
C LEU A 57 -0.60 8.16 -2.71
N GLY A 58 -0.88 9.32 -3.31
CA GLY A 58 0.15 10.29 -3.70
C GLY A 58 1.02 10.79 -2.54
N LEU A 59 0.51 10.79 -1.31
CA LEU A 59 1.30 11.16 -0.12
C LEU A 59 2.41 10.14 0.18
N LEU A 60 2.24 8.88 -0.23
CA LEU A 60 3.24 7.82 -0.04
C LEU A 60 4.43 7.94 -0.99
N ILE A 61 4.37 8.79 -2.02
CA ILE A 61 5.48 9.02 -2.96
C ILE A 61 6.72 9.56 -2.23
N ALA A 62 6.52 10.41 -1.21
CA ALA A 62 7.60 10.93 -0.39
C ALA A 62 8.34 9.81 0.37
N LEU A 63 7.58 8.85 0.89
CA LEU A 63 8.11 7.68 1.57
C LEU A 63 8.81 6.72 0.59
N ASP A 64 8.27 6.57 -0.62
CA ASP A 64 8.88 5.74 -1.67
C ASP A 64 10.25 6.28 -2.12
N ARG A 65 10.41 7.61 -2.14
CA ARG A 65 11.67 8.30 -2.44
C ARG A 65 12.71 8.18 -1.33
N GLY A 66 12.34 7.71 -0.14
CA GLY A 66 13.27 7.51 0.97
C GLY A 66 13.71 8.78 1.65
N ILE A 67 12.82 9.77 1.73
CA ILE A 67 13.09 10.98 2.52
C ILE A 67 13.22 10.55 3.98
N GLU A 68 14.36 10.85 4.59
CA GLU A 68 14.54 10.79 6.04
C GLU A 68 13.67 11.91 6.65
N VAL A 69 12.60 11.52 7.35
CA VAL A 69 11.79 12.44 8.17
C VAL A 69 12.50 12.67 9.49
#